data_AF-A0A7G2JX61-F1
#
_entry.id   AF-A0A7G2JX61-F1
#
_cell.length_a   1.000
_cell.length_b   1.000
_cell.length_c   1.000
_cell.angle_alpha   90.00
_cell.angle_beta   90.00
_cell.angle_gamma   90.00
#
_symmetry.space_group_name_H-M   'P 1'
#
loop_
_entity.id
_entity.type
_entity.pdbx_description
1 polymer ?
#
loop_
_entity_poly.entity_id
_entity_poly.type
_entity_poly.pdbx_seq_one_letter_code
_entity_poly.pdbx_strand_id
1 'polypeptide(L)' 'MKAKVVFANQGLYNGFLAAGTIFGYAINQISVIYFFLGCVIIAAVFGAVTTKNKGILVK' A
#
# COMPACT_ATOMS: atom_id res chain seq x y z
N MET A 1 16.49 13.06 12.18
CA MET A 1 15.86 13.69 11.01
C MET A 1 15.49 12.71 9.89
N LYS A 2 16.38 11.78 9.48
CA LYS A 2 16.13 10.81 8.39
C LYS A 2 14.90 9.90 8.60
N ALA A 3 14.66 9.40 9.83
CA ALA A 3 13.49 8.58 10.13
C ALA A 3 12.15 9.28 9.83
N LYS A 4 12.04 10.59 10.14
CA LYS A 4 10.83 11.38 9.89
C LYS A 4 10.47 11.45 8.40
N VAL A 5 11.49 11.55 7.54
CA VAL A 5 11.34 11.61 6.08
C VAL A 5 10.89 10.25 5.52
N VAL A 6 11.46 9.15 6.01
CA VAL A 6 11.08 7.79 5.59
C VAL A 6 9.61 7.51 5.95
N PHE A 7 9.19 7.83 7.18
CA PHE A 7 7.80 7.66 7.62
C PHE A 7 6.82 8.55 6.83
N ALA A 8 7.21 9.80 6.53
CA ALA A 8 6.38 10.69 5.72
C ALA A 8 6.18 10.16 4.29
N ASN A 9 7.25 9.66 3.66
CA ASN A 9 7.17 9.11 2.31
C ASN A 9 6.36 7.80 2.28
N GLN A 10 6.54 6.93 3.28
CA GLN A 10 5.76 5.70 3.42
C GLN A 10 4.26 5.99 3.63
N GLY A 11 3.93 7.01 4.42
CA GLY A 11 2.56 7.48 4.60
C GLY A 11 1.97 8.06 3.30
N LEU A 12 2.75 8.80 2.52
CA LEU A 12 2.31 9.38 1.25
C LEU A 12 1.95 8.32 0.21
N TYR A 13 2.78 7.27 0.04
CA TYR A 13 2.47 6.16 -0.88
C TYR A 13 1.16 5.45 -0.50
N ASN A 14 0.97 5.16 0.79
CA ASN A 14 -0.26 4.54 1.28
C ASN A 14 -1.47 5.49 1.13
N GLY A 15 -1.26 6.80 1.28
CA GLY A 15 -2.28 7.82 1.04
C GLY A 15 -2.78 7.82 -0.40
N PHE A 16 -1.88 7.73 -1.39
CA PHE A 16 -2.29 7.63 -2.81
C PHE A 16 -3.08 6.35 -3.11
N LEU A 17 -2.68 5.23 -2.50
CA LEU A 17 -3.36 3.95 -2.66
C LEU A 17 -4.79 3.97 -2.09
N ALA A 18 -4.96 4.56 -0.90
CA ALA A 18 -6.26 4.77 -0.29
C ALA A 18 -7.12 5.75 -1.10
N ALA A 19 -6.54 6.84 -1.58
CA ALA A 19 -7.23 7.82 -2.42
C ALA A 19 -7.75 7.21 -3.72
N GLY A 20 -6.95 6.37 -4.40
CA GLY A 20 -7.38 5.66 -5.62
C GLY A 20 -8.55 4.70 -5.38
N THR A 21 -8.55 4.02 -4.23
CA THR A 21 -9.62 3.10 -3.84
C THR A 21 -10.91 3.85 -3.49
N ILE A 22 -10.81 4.94 -2.70
CA ILE A 22 -11.93 5.81 -2.33
C ILE A 22 -12.51 6.48 -3.58
N PHE A 23 -11.66 6.92 -4.50
CA PHE A 23 -12.08 7.50 -5.77
C PHE A 23 -12.85 6.48 -6.61
N GLY A 24 -12.34 5.26 -6.75
CA GLY A 24 -13.04 4.17 -7.43
C GLY A 24 -14.44 3.89 -6.86
N TYR A 25 -14.58 3.95 -5.54
CA TYR A 25 -15.87 3.86 -4.86
C TYR A 25 -16.78 5.05 -5.17
N ALA A 26 -16.25 6.28 -5.12
CA ALA A 26 -17.02 7.50 -5.39
C ALA A 26 -17.61 7.53 -6.82
N ILE A 27 -16.91 6.98 -7.81
CA ILE A 27 -17.38 6.89 -9.20
C ILE A 27 -18.10 5.57 -9.54
N ASN A 28 -18.35 4.70 -8.55
CA ASN A 28 -18.94 3.37 -8.73
C ASN A 28 -18.24 2.48 -9.78
N GLN A 29 -16.91 2.61 -9.90
CA GLN A 29 -16.11 1.81 -10.83
C GLN A 29 -15.34 0.72 -10.09
N ILE A 30 -15.95 -0.46 -10.02
CA ILE A 30 -15.37 -1.64 -9.36
C ILE A 30 -14.01 -2.03 -9.97
N SER A 31 -13.82 -1.83 -11.28
CA SER A 31 -12.55 -2.08 -11.96
C SER A 31 -11.39 -1.25 -11.40
N VAL A 32 -11.64 -0.01 -11.00
CA VAL A 32 -10.62 0.88 -10.38
C VAL A 32 -10.26 0.37 -8.99
N ILE A 33 -11.26 -0.03 -8.21
CA ILE A 33 -11.06 -0.61 -6.88
C ILE A 33 -10.19 -1.87 -6.99
N TYR A 34 -10.54 -2.81 -7.87
CA TYR A 34 -9.76 -4.04 -8.04
C TYR A 34 -8.36 -3.82 -8.59
N PHE A 35 -8.16 -2.82 -9.45
CA PHE A 35 -6.82 -2.45 -9.91
C PHE A 35 -5.92 -2.03 -8.74
N PHE A 36 -6.37 -1.07 -7.91
CA PHE A 36 -5.62 -0.64 -6.74
C PHE A 36 -5.44 -1.76 -5.71
N LEU A 37 -6.46 -2.59 -5.49
CA LEU A 37 -6.37 -3.75 -4.60
C LEU A 37 -5.34 -4.77 -5.08
N GLY A 38 -5.31 -5.05 -6.38
CA GLY A 38 -4.30 -5.91 -7.01
C GLY A 38 -2.88 -5.36 -6.82
N CYS A 39 -2.69 -4.05 -7.00
CA CYS A 39 -1.41 -3.39 -6.71
C CYS A 39 -0.99 -3.58 -5.24
N VAL A 40 -1.92 -3.46 -4.28
CA VAL A 40 -1.65 -3.67 -2.85
C VAL A 40 -1.17 -5.10 -2.60
N ILE A 41 -1.88 -6.08 -3.17
CA ILE A 41 -1.55 -7.50 -2.99
C ILE A 41 -0.16 -7.80 -3.55
N ILE A 42 0.16 -7.32 -4.74
CA ILE A 42 1.48 -7.51 -5.36
C ILE A 42 2.57 -6.88 -4.49
N ALA A 43 2.37 -5.64 -4.02
CA ALA A 43 3.31 -4.95 -3.15
C ALA A 43 3.50 -5.68 -1.80
N ALA A 44 2.42 -6.23 -1.23
CA ALA A 44 2.47 -7.00 0.00
C ALA A 44 3.24 -8.32 -0.19
N VAL A 45 2.99 -9.06 -1.28
CA VAL A 45 3.70 -10.29 -1.61
C VAL A 45 5.18 -9.99 -1.84
N PHE A 46 5.49 -8.98 -2.65
CA PHE A 46 6.88 -8.59 -2.93
C PHE A 46 7.61 -8.13 -1.65
N GLY A 47 6.94 -7.35 -0.80
CA GLY A 47 7.43 -6.95 0.50
C GLY A 47 7.69 -8.13 1.44
N ALA A 48 6.78 -9.11 1.48
CA ALA A 48 6.91 -10.32 2.28
C ALA A 48 8.07 -11.22 1.81
N VAL A 49 8.25 -11.35 0.49
CA VAL A 49 9.35 -12.15 -0.11
C VAL A 49 10.71 -11.47 0.08
N THR A 50 10.76 -10.14 -0.06
CA THR A 50 12.03 -9.39 -0.04
C THR A 50 12.51 -9.08 1.39
N THR A 51 11.58 -8.93 2.34
CA THR A 51 11.95 -8.62 3.72
C THR A 51 12.44 -9.89 4.42
N LYS A 52 13.76 -10.08 4.49
CA LYS A 52 14.44 -11.18 5.21
C LYS A 52 14.15 -11.23 6.73
N ASN A 53 13.33 -10.31 7.26
CA ASN A 53 13.12 -10.10 8.68
C ASN A 53 11.73 -10.60 9.10
N LYS A 54 11.69 -11.59 9.99
CA LYS A 54 10.49 -12.33 10.48
C LYS A 54 9.44 -11.45 11.21
N GLY A 55 9.68 -10.15 11.33
CA GLY A 55 8.96 -9.21 12.19
C GLY A 55 7.58 -8.75 11.71
N ILE A 56 7.17 -9.03 10.48
CA ILE A 56 5.83 -8.64 9.97
C ILE A 56 4.74 -9.67 10.32
N LEU A 57 5.12 -10.92 10.57
CA LEU A 57 4.20 -12.00 10.97
C LEU A 57 4.37 -12.45 12.42
N VAL A 58 5.53 -12.19 13.04
CA VAL A 58 5.78 -12.47 14.44
C VAL A 58 6.57 -11.31 15.02
N LYS A 59 5.93 -10.53 15.89
CA LYS A 59 6.64 -9.74 16.88
C LYS A 59 6.81 -10.59 18.14
#